data_AF-A0AAQ3VUB6-F1
#
_entry.id   AF-A0AAQ3VUB6-F1
#
_cell.length_a   1.000
_cell.length_b   1.000
_cell.length_c   1.000
_cell.angle_alpha   90.00
_cell.angle_beta   90.00
_cell.angle_gamma   90.00
#
_symmetry.space_group_name_H-M   'P 1'
#
loop_
_entity.id
_entity.type
_entity.pdbx_description
1 polymer ?
#
loop_
_entity_poly.entity_id
_entity_poly.type
_entity_poly.pdbx_seq_one_letter_code
_entity_poly.pdbx_strand_id
1 'polypeptide(L)'
;MKKIIFAVFVAVFTIGLSACGSNGGKTENTSVSTTKQSIKESTEDSSAKEEKKMEQMEKSLDEKNIKISYLDGYLYLTREKGIDYDYFKMVFKFDTSKNEIFEVGLELMGNIDGKKKDYLYYGVSNDRIVEKSYKNTDINAIAEVLEDMNYSDQELLEFAQWYYDNNK
;
A
#
# COMPACT_ATOMS: atom_id res chain seq x y z
N MET A 1 25.94 10.73 36.51
CA MET A 1 24.66 11.02 35.81
C MET A 1 24.01 9.71 35.41
N LYS A 2 22.68 9.67 35.46
CA LYS A 2 21.85 8.46 35.64
C LYS A 2 21.89 7.51 34.43
N LYS A 3 21.89 6.19 34.72
CA LYS A 3 21.72 5.10 33.75
C LYS A 3 20.24 4.95 33.42
N ILE A 4 19.89 4.81 32.14
CA ILE A 4 18.54 4.46 31.70
C ILE A 4 18.65 3.11 30.98
N ILE A 5 18.01 2.10 31.57
CA ILE A 5 17.90 0.74 31.05
C ILE A 5 16.58 0.70 30.27
N PHE A 6 16.64 0.41 28.97
CA PHE A 6 15.46 0.07 28.18
C PHE A 6 15.19 -1.43 28.36
N ALA A 7 14.23 -1.76 29.22
CA ALA A 7 13.69 -3.11 29.32
C ALA A 7 12.60 -3.28 28.26
N VAL A 8 12.88 -4.10 27.25
CA VAL A 8 11.87 -4.53 26.27
C VAL A 8 11.10 -5.70 26.88
N PHE A 9 9.83 -5.44 27.22
CA PHE A 9 8.90 -6.44 27.73
C PHE A 9 8.30 -7.20 26.53
N VAL A 10 8.78 -8.42 26.26
CA VAL A 10 8.18 -9.29 25.24
C VAL A 10 6.99 -10.01 25.87
N ALA A 11 5.78 -9.51 25.62
CA ALA A 11 4.55 -10.21 25.99
C ALA A 11 4.28 -11.32 24.97
N VAL A 12 4.50 -12.55 25.39
CA VAL A 12 4.14 -13.77 24.65
C VAL A 12 2.62 -13.92 24.69
N PHE A 13 1.94 -13.72 23.56
CA PHE A 13 0.55 -14.13 23.39
C PHE A 13 0.51 -15.61 22.98
N THR A 14 0.29 -16.50 23.94
CA THR A 14 -0.14 -17.88 23.67
C THR A 14 -1.64 -17.86 23.34
N ILE A 15 -1.99 -18.11 22.08
CA ILE A 15 -3.38 -18.40 21.71
C ILE A 15 -3.66 -19.85 22.12
N GLY A 16 -4.31 -20.00 23.28
CA GLY A 16 -4.90 -21.25 23.69
C GLY A 16 -6.14 -21.56 22.83
N LEU A 17 -6.08 -22.64 22.06
CA LEU A 17 -7.26 -23.24 21.43
C LEU A 17 -7.96 -24.13 22.46
N SER A 18 -8.96 -23.57 23.12
CA SER A 18 -9.90 -24.32 23.96
C SER A 18 -10.81 -25.15 23.06
N ALA A 19 -10.49 -26.42 22.88
CA ALA A 19 -11.40 -27.39 22.29
C ALA A 19 -12.54 -27.69 23.28
N CYS A 20 -13.75 -27.24 22.94
CA CYS A 20 -14.99 -27.62 23.60
C CYS A 20 -15.75 -28.54 22.63
N GLY A 21 -15.89 -29.82 22.97
CA GLY A 21 -16.54 -30.81 22.12
C GLY A 21 -16.80 -32.11 22.87
N SER A 22 -17.87 -32.11 23.67
CA SER A 22 -18.45 -33.29 24.30
C SER A 22 -19.25 -34.11 23.29
N ASN A 23 -18.90 -35.39 23.10
CA ASN A 23 -19.83 -36.50 23.33
C ASN A 23 -19.10 -37.85 23.15
N GLY A 24 -19.37 -38.77 24.07
CA GLY A 24 -18.69 -40.06 24.19
C GLY A 24 -19.23 -41.17 23.28
N GLY A 25 -18.59 -42.34 23.41
CA GLY A 25 -19.16 -43.63 22.98
C GLY A 25 -18.32 -44.47 22.01
N LYS A 26 -17.30 -45.14 22.56
CA LYS A 26 -16.94 -46.56 22.36
C LYS A 26 -16.80 -47.20 20.94
N THR A 27 -15.59 -47.78 20.76
CA THR A 27 -15.21 -49.07 20.12
C THR A 27 -14.68 -49.11 18.68
N GLU A 28 -13.70 -50.00 18.51
CA GLU A 28 -12.68 -50.18 17.45
C GLU A 28 -13.18 -50.75 16.10
N ASN A 29 -12.53 -50.36 14.99
CA ASN A 29 -11.69 -51.20 14.10
C ASN A 29 -11.53 -50.63 12.67
N THR A 30 -10.26 -50.49 12.26
CA THR A 30 -9.63 -50.84 10.96
C THR A 30 -10.13 -50.30 9.60
N SER A 31 -9.17 -49.66 8.91
CA SER A 31 -8.87 -49.57 7.45
C SER A 31 -9.59 -48.58 6.50
N VAL A 32 -8.76 -47.66 5.96
CA VAL A 32 -8.59 -47.21 4.56
C VAL A 32 -9.83 -46.74 3.76
N SER A 33 -9.90 -45.43 3.47
CA SER A 33 -9.78 -44.84 2.10
C SER A 33 -10.50 -43.49 1.95
N THR A 34 -9.84 -42.59 1.21
CA THR A 34 -10.37 -41.46 0.41
C THR A 34 -11.04 -40.24 1.06
N THR A 35 -10.23 -39.17 1.16
CA THR A 35 -10.46 -37.85 0.55
C THR A 35 -11.87 -37.26 0.59
N LYS A 36 -12.13 -36.37 1.57
CA LYS A 36 -12.79 -35.07 1.35
C LYS A 36 -12.20 -34.06 2.33
N GLN A 37 -11.07 -33.50 1.96
CA GLN A 37 -10.57 -32.28 2.59
C GLN A 37 -11.53 -31.17 2.18
N SER A 38 -12.55 -30.94 3.01
CA SER A 38 -13.40 -29.77 2.94
C SER A 38 -12.51 -28.56 3.24
N ILE A 39 -11.97 -27.98 2.17
CA ILE A 39 -11.40 -26.64 2.22
C ILE A 39 -12.60 -25.75 2.54
N LYS A 40 -12.73 -25.37 3.82
CA LYS A 40 -13.49 -24.18 4.21
C LYS A 40 -12.79 -23.02 3.55
N GLU A 41 -13.20 -22.71 2.34
CA GLU A 41 -12.90 -21.44 1.69
C GLU A 41 -13.53 -20.37 2.58
N SER A 42 -12.69 -19.70 3.38
CA SER A 42 -13.13 -18.63 4.26
C SER A 42 -13.69 -17.51 3.39
N THR A 43 -15.00 -17.29 3.48
CA THR A 43 -15.70 -16.05 3.09
C THR A 43 -15.21 -14.91 3.99
N GLU A 44 -13.92 -14.58 3.93
CA GLU A 44 -13.49 -13.24 4.29
C GLU A 44 -14.14 -12.30 3.28
N ASP A 45 -14.89 -11.34 3.80
CA ASP A 45 -15.55 -10.29 3.04
C ASP A 45 -14.52 -9.58 2.15
N SER A 46 -14.87 -9.34 0.88
CA SER A 46 -13.95 -8.76 -0.12
C SER A 46 -13.44 -7.40 0.35
N SER A 47 -14.31 -6.63 1.01
CA SER A 47 -14.01 -5.33 1.61
C SER A 47 -12.90 -5.41 2.66
N ALA A 48 -13.02 -6.37 3.59
CA ALA A 48 -12.04 -6.59 4.66
C ALA A 48 -10.68 -7.05 4.12
N LYS A 49 -10.64 -7.74 2.98
CA LYS A 49 -9.37 -8.09 2.32
C LYS A 49 -8.72 -6.88 1.66
N GLU A 50 -9.51 -6.04 1.01
CA GLU A 50 -9.04 -4.82 0.36
C GLU A 50 -8.53 -3.81 1.39
N GLU A 51 -9.25 -3.58 2.47
CA GLU A 51 -8.82 -2.71 3.58
C GLU A 51 -7.47 -3.17 4.15
N LYS A 52 -7.32 -4.46 4.46
CA LYS A 52 -6.03 -5.03 4.91
C LYS A 52 -4.90 -4.85 3.88
N LYS A 53 -5.19 -4.96 2.58
CA LYS A 53 -4.20 -4.73 1.51
C LYS A 53 -3.72 -3.27 1.55
N MET A 54 -4.64 -2.32 1.68
CA MET A 54 -4.32 -0.89 1.68
C MET A 54 -3.57 -0.47 2.95
N GLU A 55 -3.95 -0.98 4.12
CA GLU A 55 -3.21 -0.76 5.37
C GLU A 55 -1.78 -1.32 5.30
N GLN A 56 -1.61 -2.50 4.70
CA GLN A 56 -0.29 -3.09 4.47
C GLN A 56 0.56 -2.24 3.52
N MET A 57 -0.07 -1.69 2.48
CA MET A 57 0.60 -0.78 1.54
C MET A 57 1.01 0.53 2.22
N GLU A 58 0.13 1.17 3.00
CA GLU A 58 0.45 2.36 3.78
C GLU A 58 1.66 2.13 4.69
N LYS A 59 1.67 1.01 5.42
CA LYS A 59 2.80 0.63 6.29
C LYS A 59 4.08 0.41 5.50
N SER A 60 4.01 -0.26 4.35
CA SER A 60 5.19 -0.52 3.51
C SER A 60 5.77 0.77 2.91
N LEU A 61 4.91 1.74 2.55
CA LEU A 61 5.34 3.07 2.11
C LEU A 61 6.11 3.79 3.23
N ASP A 62 5.62 3.74 4.48
CA ASP A 62 6.32 4.30 5.64
C ASP A 62 7.68 3.63 5.90
N GLU A 63 7.74 2.28 5.85
CA GLU A 63 9.00 1.52 5.97
C GLU A 63 10.01 1.89 4.87
N LYS A 64 9.54 2.35 3.71
CA LYS A 64 10.33 2.88 2.59
C LYS A 64 10.61 4.39 2.70
N ASN A 65 10.34 5.00 3.85
CA ASN A 65 10.48 6.45 4.12
C ASN A 65 9.67 7.34 3.17
N ILE A 66 8.54 6.84 2.65
CA ILE A 66 7.61 7.60 1.83
C ILE A 66 6.52 8.14 2.75
N LYS A 67 6.53 9.44 2.99
CA LYS A 67 5.52 10.14 3.77
C LYS A 67 4.25 10.28 2.94
N ILE A 68 3.12 9.96 3.56
CA ILE A 68 1.78 10.15 3.00
C ILE A 68 1.17 11.39 3.66
N SER A 69 0.61 12.29 2.87
CA SER A 69 -0.17 13.41 3.40
C SER A 69 -1.34 13.76 2.50
N TYR A 70 -2.42 14.22 3.10
CA TYR A 70 -3.62 14.62 2.38
C TYR A 70 -4.01 16.05 2.76
N LEU A 71 -4.22 16.91 1.75
CA LEU A 71 -4.60 18.30 1.95
C LEU A 71 -5.37 18.81 0.73
N ASP A 72 -6.53 19.44 0.95
CA ASP A 72 -7.33 20.15 -0.06
C ASP A 72 -7.65 19.35 -1.33
N GLY A 73 -7.97 18.05 -1.20
CA GLY A 73 -8.27 17.20 -2.35
C GLY A 73 -7.03 16.73 -3.13
N TYR A 74 -5.86 16.78 -2.49
CA TYR A 74 -4.60 16.25 -3.01
C TYR A 74 -4.01 15.23 -2.04
N LEU A 75 -3.66 14.06 -2.57
CA LEU A 75 -2.82 13.09 -1.87
C LEU A 75 -1.38 13.24 -2.33
N TYR A 76 -0.46 13.26 -1.37
CA TYR A 76 0.97 13.41 -1.61
C TYR A 76 1.70 12.17 -1.10
N LEU A 77 2.53 11.59 -1.95
CA LEU A 77 3.56 10.62 -1.57
C LEU A 77 4.92 11.28 -1.75
N THR A 78 5.64 11.47 -0.65
CA THR A 78 6.91 12.22 -0.65
C THR A 78 8.02 11.40 -0.02
N ARG A 79 9.11 11.20 -0.73
CA ARG A 79 10.38 10.72 -0.16
C ARG A 79 11.40 11.85 -0.23
N GLU A 80 12.05 12.16 0.88
CA GLU A 80 13.03 13.26 0.98
C GLU A 80 14.49 12.81 0.84
N LYS A 81 14.76 11.50 0.99
CA LYS A 81 16.09 10.94 0.77
C LYS A 81 16.01 9.46 0.34
N GLY A 82 16.87 9.04 -0.60
CA GLY A 82 16.98 7.66 -1.09
C GLY A 82 18.39 7.36 -1.59
N ILE A 83 18.66 6.10 -1.97
CA ILE A 83 20.00 5.67 -2.42
C ILE A 83 20.23 6.02 -3.90
N ASP A 84 19.19 5.84 -4.74
CA ASP A 84 19.24 6.06 -6.19
C ASP A 84 18.46 7.31 -6.65
N TYR A 85 17.50 7.80 -5.86
CA TYR A 85 16.83 9.11 -5.99
C TYR A 85 16.61 9.74 -4.62
N ASP A 86 17.10 10.97 -4.39
CA ASP A 86 16.98 11.66 -3.10
C ASP A 86 15.57 12.15 -2.86
N TYR A 87 14.93 12.78 -3.85
CA TYR A 87 13.63 13.38 -3.64
C TYR A 87 12.68 13.08 -4.79
N PHE A 88 11.53 12.49 -4.44
CA PHE A 88 10.35 12.54 -5.29
C PHE A 88 9.14 13.01 -4.48
N LYS A 89 8.26 13.72 -5.17
CA LYS A 89 6.93 14.05 -4.69
C LYS A 89 5.92 13.69 -5.77
N MET A 90 5.15 12.64 -5.52
CA MET A 90 4.03 12.24 -6.35
C MET A 90 2.74 12.84 -5.78
N VAL A 91 1.91 13.41 -6.64
CA VAL A 91 0.69 14.12 -6.27
C VAL A 91 -0.48 13.53 -7.03
N PHE A 92 -1.47 13.02 -6.33
CA PHE A 92 -2.73 12.55 -6.91
C PHE A 92 -3.77 13.65 -6.76
N LYS A 93 -4.35 14.07 -7.88
CA LYS A 93 -5.38 15.12 -7.92
C LYS A 93 -6.74 14.49 -8.13
N PHE A 94 -7.68 14.84 -7.26
CA PHE A 94 -9.04 14.34 -7.28
C PHE A 94 -10.00 15.36 -7.89
N ASP A 95 -10.88 14.89 -8.77
CA ASP A 95 -12.07 15.62 -9.17
C ASP A 95 -13.12 15.39 -8.08
N THR A 96 -13.25 16.36 -7.17
CA THR A 96 -14.15 16.26 -6.02
C THR A 96 -15.62 16.12 -6.40
N SER A 97 -16.00 16.52 -7.62
CA SER A 97 -17.37 16.36 -8.10
C SER A 97 -17.68 14.90 -8.49
N LYS A 98 -16.66 14.14 -8.85
CA LYS A 98 -16.77 12.74 -9.29
C LYS A 98 -16.17 11.74 -8.30
N ASN A 99 -15.43 12.22 -7.31
CA ASN A 99 -14.63 11.41 -6.39
C ASN A 99 -13.64 10.49 -7.13
N GLU A 100 -13.00 10.97 -8.19
CA GLU A 100 -12.05 10.18 -9.00
C GLU A 100 -10.72 10.89 -9.19
N ILE A 101 -9.63 10.14 -9.30
CA ILE A 101 -8.32 10.69 -9.69
C ILE A 101 -8.34 11.00 -11.19
N PHE A 102 -7.94 12.21 -11.58
CA PHE A 102 -7.89 12.62 -12.99
C PHE A 102 -6.49 13.01 -13.49
N GLU A 103 -5.57 13.28 -12.56
CA GLU A 103 -4.21 13.70 -12.87
C GLU A 103 -3.24 13.23 -11.77
N VAL A 104 -2.09 12.75 -12.21
CA VAL A 104 -0.95 12.45 -11.35
C VAL A 104 0.17 13.41 -11.71
N GLY A 105 0.77 14.03 -10.71
CA GLY A 105 1.92 14.91 -10.89
C GLY A 105 3.16 14.33 -10.24
N LEU A 106 4.33 14.58 -10.83
CA LEU A 106 5.61 14.09 -10.31
C LEU A 106 6.65 15.22 -10.32
N GLU A 107 7.17 15.53 -9.13
CA GLU A 107 8.33 16.40 -8.93
C GLU A 107 9.53 15.54 -8.53
N LEU A 108 10.68 15.79 -9.16
CA LEU A 108 11.94 15.09 -8.91
C LEU A 108 13.04 16.09 -8.58
N MET A 109 13.99 15.69 -7.74
CA MET A 109 15.24 16.44 -7.53
C MET A 109 16.43 15.53 -7.84
N GLY A 110 17.39 16.03 -8.62
CA GLY A 110 18.58 15.26 -9.00
C GLY A 110 19.57 15.09 -7.85
N ASN A 111 20.08 13.88 -7.64
CA ASN A 111 20.99 13.55 -6.53
C ASN A 111 22.35 14.25 -6.61
N ILE A 112 22.83 14.49 -7.85
CA ILE A 112 24.19 15.01 -8.07
C ILE A 112 24.19 16.55 -8.05
N ASP A 113 23.18 17.16 -8.64
CA ASP A 113 23.11 18.62 -8.76
C ASP A 113 22.21 19.27 -7.69
N GLY A 114 21.40 18.49 -6.98
CA GLY A 114 20.42 18.98 -6.00
C GLY A 114 19.34 19.84 -6.62
N LYS A 115 19.19 19.82 -7.95
CA LYS A 115 18.28 20.73 -8.66
C LYS A 115 16.92 20.08 -8.83
N LYS A 116 15.89 20.88 -8.59
CA LYS A 116 14.51 20.53 -8.94
C LYS A 116 14.40 20.42 -10.46
N LYS A 117 13.88 19.30 -10.92
CA LYS A 117 13.48 19.12 -12.32
C LYS A 117 12.12 19.78 -12.55
N ASP A 118 11.82 20.03 -13.81
CA ASP A 118 10.49 20.49 -14.19
C ASP A 118 9.43 19.47 -13.77
N TYR A 119 8.27 19.98 -13.35
CA TYR A 119 7.16 19.14 -12.91
C TYR A 119 6.56 18.37 -14.09
N LEU A 120 6.29 17.09 -13.89
CA LEU A 120 5.72 16.18 -14.87
C LEU A 120 4.23 15.96 -14.57
N TYR A 121 3.38 15.90 -15.59
CA TYR A 121 1.92 15.75 -15.44
C TYR A 121 1.36 14.61 -16.28
N TYR A 122 0.69 13.67 -15.64
CA TYR A 122 0.11 12.49 -16.27
C TYR A 122 -1.41 12.51 -16.17
N GLY A 123 -2.07 11.89 -17.14
CA GLY A 123 -3.49 11.56 -17.04
C GLY A 123 -3.71 10.26 -16.29
N VAL A 124 -4.96 10.05 -15.90
CA VAL A 124 -5.47 8.73 -15.51
C VAL A 124 -6.49 8.29 -16.56
N SER A 125 -6.34 7.07 -17.08
CA SER A 125 -7.27 6.49 -18.05
C SER A 125 -7.32 4.98 -17.88
N ASN A 126 -8.52 4.43 -17.71
CA ASN A 126 -8.74 3.00 -17.47
C ASN A 126 -7.86 2.46 -16.34
N ASP A 127 -7.82 3.16 -15.21
CA ASP A 127 -7.02 2.80 -14.02
C ASP A 127 -5.50 2.72 -14.26
N ARG A 128 -5.01 3.38 -15.32
CA ARG A 128 -3.59 3.48 -15.66
C ARG A 128 -3.13 4.93 -15.67
N ILE A 129 -1.87 5.13 -15.33
CA ILE A 129 -1.22 6.43 -15.51
C ILE A 129 -0.73 6.53 -16.95
N VAL A 130 -1.12 7.61 -17.64
CA VAL A 130 -0.87 7.79 -19.08
C VAL A 130 -0.26 9.16 -19.38
N GLU A 131 0.53 9.25 -20.45
CA GLU A 131 1.04 10.53 -20.92
C GLU A 131 -0.07 11.41 -21.52
N LYS A 132 0.06 12.74 -21.34
CA LYS A 132 -0.81 13.74 -21.96
C LYS A 132 0.03 14.55 -22.97
N SER A 133 -0.33 14.48 -24.24
CA SER A 133 0.45 15.06 -25.36
C SER A 133 0.71 16.58 -25.28
N TYR A 134 -0.05 17.32 -24.46
CA TYR A 134 0.07 18.78 -24.28
C TYR A 134 0.72 19.16 -22.95
N LYS A 135 1.26 18.19 -22.21
CA LYS A 135 1.91 18.39 -20.92
C LYS A 135 3.36 17.94 -20.99
N ASN A 136 4.18 18.46 -20.08
CA ASN A 136 5.49 17.92 -19.82
C ASN A 136 5.33 16.54 -19.17
N THR A 137 5.71 15.46 -19.87
CA THR A 137 5.63 14.07 -19.39
C THR A 137 6.96 13.37 -19.64
N ASP A 138 7.26 12.39 -18.79
CA ASP A 138 8.35 11.46 -19.01
C ASP A 138 7.96 10.11 -18.43
N ILE A 139 7.41 9.22 -19.27
CA ILE A 139 6.93 7.91 -18.82
C ILE A 139 8.03 7.07 -18.16
N ASN A 140 9.30 7.26 -18.52
CA ASN A 140 10.40 6.54 -17.89
C ASN A 140 10.64 7.02 -16.47
N ALA A 141 10.57 8.34 -16.25
CA ALA A 141 10.75 8.93 -14.93
C ALA A 141 9.69 8.43 -13.92
N ILE A 142 8.43 8.30 -14.33
CA ILE A 142 7.41 7.70 -13.45
C ILE A 142 7.60 6.19 -13.30
N ALA A 143 7.99 5.46 -14.35
CA ALA A 143 8.26 4.04 -14.26
C ALA A 143 9.38 3.71 -13.26
N GLU A 144 10.46 4.50 -13.26
CA GLU A 144 11.57 4.34 -12.30
C GLU A 144 11.11 4.57 -10.85
N VAL A 145 10.26 5.58 -10.61
CA VAL A 145 9.69 5.84 -9.28
C VAL A 145 8.76 4.70 -8.84
N LEU A 146 7.95 4.16 -9.74
CA LEU A 146 7.08 3.01 -9.48
C LEU A 146 7.90 1.75 -9.16
N GLU A 147 8.96 1.49 -9.91
CA GLU A 147 9.89 0.37 -9.70
C GLU A 147 10.59 0.47 -8.34
N ASP A 148 11.11 1.65 -7.98
CA ASP A 148 11.74 1.89 -6.68
C ASP A 148 10.76 1.68 -5.51
N MET A 149 9.53 2.17 -5.65
CA MET A 149 8.48 1.93 -4.66
C MET A 149 8.05 0.46 -4.63
N ASN A 150 8.30 -0.31 -5.70
CA ASN A 150 7.87 -1.68 -5.92
C ASN A 150 6.33 -1.80 -5.92
N TYR A 151 5.68 -0.92 -6.68
CA TYR A 151 4.23 -0.93 -6.91
C TYR A 151 3.93 -0.65 -8.37
N SER A 152 2.88 -1.27 -8.90
CA SER A 152 2.33 -0.87 -10.18
C SER A 152 1.62 0.48 -10.09
N ASP A 153 1.45 1.14 -11.24
CA ASP A 153 0.64 2.35 -11.35
C ASP A 153 -0.81 2.09 -10.91
N GLN A 154 -1.38 0.94 -11.26
CA GLN A 154 -2.72 0.55 -10.86
C GLN A 154 -2.85 0.40 -9.33
N GLU A 155 -1.93 -0.32 -8.68
CA GLU A 155 -1.97 -0.49 -7.21
C GLU A 155 -1.89 0.85 -6.47
N LEU A 156 -1.09 1.80 -6.98
CA LEU A 156 -1.01 3.14 -6.39
C LEU A 156 -2.26 3.98 -6.64
N LEU A 157 -2.90 3.85 -7.81
CA LEU A 157 -4.17 4.50 -8.07
C LEU A 157 -5.28 3.95 -7.18
N GLU A 158 -5.36 2.62 -7.00
CA GLU A 158 -6.26 1.96 -6.05
C GLU A 158 -6.02 2.46 -4.62
N PHE A 159 -4.76 2.48 -4.18
CA PHE A 159 -4.39 2.98 -2.86
C PHE A 159 -4.75 4.45 -2.67
N ALA A 160 -4.45 5.30 -3.66
CA ALA A 160 -4.73 6.72 -3.59
C ALA A 160 -6.24 6.99 -3.50
N GLN A 161 -7.03 6.25 -4.29
CA GLN A 161 -8.49 6.33 -4.25
C GLN A 161 -9.04 5.90 -2.89
N TRP A 162 -8.59 4.76 -2.37
CA TRP A 162 -8.96 4.29 -1.03
C TRP A 162 -8.59 5.31 0.06
N TYR A 163 -7.39 5.88 0.01
CA TYR A 163 -6.94 6.86 1.00
C TYR A 163 -7.80 8.12 0.96
N TYR A 164 -8.14 8.60 -0.23
CA TYR A 164 -9.04 9.74 -0.42
C TYR A 164 -10.43 9.48 0.15
N ASP A 165 -11.03 8.32 -0.14
CA ASP A 165 -12.37 8.01 0.33
C ASP A 165 -12.47 7.87 1.86
N ASN A 166 -11.37 7.50 2.52
CA ASN A 166 -11.30 7.41 3.99
C ASN A 166 -10.89 8.71 4.70
N ASN A 167 -10.32 9.69 3.99
CA ASN A 167 -9.75 10.92 4.60
C ASN A 167 -10.39 12.23 4.11
N LYS A 168 -11.36 12.18 3.19
CA LYS A 168 -12.08 13.38 2.70
C LYS A 168 -13.03 14.01 3.70
#